data_AF-A0A380FCQ5-F1
#
_entry.id   AF-A0A380FCQ5-F1
#
_cell.length_a   1.000
_cell.length_b   1.000
_cell.length_c   1.000
_cell.angle_alpha   90.00
_cell.angle_beta   90.00
_cell.angle_gamma   90.00
#
_symmetry.space_group_name_H-M   'P 1'
#
loop_
_entity.id
_entity.type
_entity.pdbx_description
1 polymer ?
#
loop_
_entity_poly.entity_id
_entity_poly.type
_entity_poly.pdbx_seq_one_letter_code
_entity_poly.pdbx_strand_id
1 'polypeptide(L)'
;MKKDIIDRLTKYVIIDTQSDPESNTTPSTEKQWNLLNLLQQELTDLGLETELDDNGYLFATLASNVEADLPTVSFLAHVDTSPDFNATNVNPQIIENYDGNTIKLGDTTRELSQDVFPGLKQVEGHTLMITDGTSLLGADDKAGVVEIMEAVKYLTEHPEIKHGDIRIAFTPDEEIGKGTSRI
;
A
#
# COMPACT_ATOMS: atom_id res chain seq x y z
N MET A 1 -0.91 -12.53 -11.32
CA MET A 1 -1.77 -11.51 -10.70
C MET A 1 -2.09 -11.80 -9.24
N LYS A 2 -2.96 -12.77 -8.85
CA LYS A 2 -3.29 -13.02 -7.42
C LYS A 2 -2.04 -13.26 -6.55
N LYS A 3 -1.15 -14.15 -6.99
CA LYS A 3 0.09 -14.46 -6.27
C LYS A 3 1.00 -13.24 -6.16
N ASP A 4 1.18 -12.50 -7.25
CA ASP A 4 2.06 -11.33 -7.29
C ASP A 4 1.57 -10.22 -6.35
N ILE A 5 0.25 -9.97 -6.30
CA ILE A 5 -0.38 -9.06 -5.34
C ILE A 5 -0.10 -9.49 -3.90
N ILE A 6 -0.31 -10.78 -3.58
CA ILE A 6 -0.06 -11.32 -2.24
C ILE A 6 1.43 -11.20 -1.86
N ASP A 7 2.33 -11.58 -2.76
CA ASP A 7 3.78 -11.53 -2.54
C ASP A 7 4.25 -10.09 -2.30
N ARG A 8 3.76 -9.13 -3.11
CA ARG A 8 4.09 -7.71 -2.97
C ARG A 8 3.50 -7.10 -1.71
N LEU A 9 2.21 -7.35 -1.41
CA LEU A 9 1.58 -6.85 -0.20
C LEU A 9 2.30 -7.39 1.04
N THR A 10 2.63 -8.69 1.06
CA THR A 10 3.43 -9.31 2.13
C THR A 10 4.77 -8.59 2.30
N LYS A 11 5.46 -8.26 1.21
CA LYS A 11 6.73 -7.51 1.25
C LYS A 11 6.57 -6.12 1.84
N TYR A 12 5.49 -5.40 1.54
CA TYR A 12 5.30 -4.03 2.01
C TYR A 12 4.80 -3.96 3.46
N VAL A 13 3.88 -4.85 3.85
CA VAL A 13 3.29 -4.81 5.20
C VAL A 13 4.31 -5.12 6.30
N ILE A 14 5.33 -5.93 6.02
CA ILE A 14 6.39 -6.25 6.98
C ILE A 14 7.40 -5.09 7.18
N ILE A 15 7.41 -4.08 6.29
CA ILE A 15 8.25 -2.88 6.45
C ILE A 15 7.52 -1.95 7.40
N ASP A 16 8.12 -1.70 8.57
CA ASP A 16 7.53 -0.76 9.52
C ASP A 16 7.61 0.67 8.96
N THR A 17 6.46 1.31 8.82
CA THR A 17 6.31 2.67 8.28
C THR A 17 5.42 3.55 9.17
N GLN A 18 5.18 3.16 10.42
CA GLN A 18 4.30 3.93 11.31
C GLN A 18 4.70 5.40 11.41
N SER A 19 3.73 6.31 11.33
CA SER A 19 3.95 7.73 11.59
C SER A 19 4.03 8.04 13.09
N ASP A 20 4.62 9.19 13.43
CA ASP A 20 4.76 9.69 14.79
C ASP A 20 4.10 11.08 14.91
N PRO A 21 2.95 11.21 15.60
CA PRO A 21 2.25 12.49 15.73
C PRO A 21 3.04 13.55 16.50
N GLU A 22 3.99 13.14 17.36
CA GLU A 22 4.81 14.05 18.15
C GLU A 22 6.04 14.59 17.38
N SER A 23 6.31 14.01 16.20
CA SER A 23 7.43 14.43 15.37
C SER A 23 7.21 15.76 14.66
N ASN A 24 8.31 16.51 14.53
CA ASN A 24 8.38 17.78 13.80
C ASN A 24 9.10 17.66 12.45
N THR A 25 9.50 16.45 12.04
CA THR A 25 10.07 16.18 10.72
C THR A 25 8.99 15.72 9.75
N THR A 26 9.31 15.70 8.46
CA THR A 26 8.51 15.09 7.39
C THR A 26 9.48 14.32 6.49
N PRO A 27 9.35 12.98 6.37
CA PRO A 27 8.43 12.10 7.09
C PRO A 27 8.62 12.18 8.62
N SER A 28 7.56 11.93 9.38
CA SER A 28 7.57 11.96 10.85
C SER A 28 8.48 10.90 11.45
N THR A 29 8.73 9.80 10.73
CA THR A 29 9.62 8.73 11.15
C THR A 29 10.59 8.32 10.04
N GLU A 30 11.84 8.06 10.42
CA GLU A 30 12.88 7.63 9.47
C GLU A 30 12.53 6.32 8.75
N LYS A 31 11.70 5.49 9.37
CA LYS A 31 11.33 4.17 8.86
C LYS A 31 10.42 4.23 7.63
N GLN A 32 9.68 5.33 7.41
CA GLN A 32 8.89 5.54 6.18
C GLN A 32 9.78 5.57 4.93
N TRP A 33 11.01 6.10 5.05
CA TRP A 33 11.98 6.11 3.95
C TRP A 33 12.31 4.71 3.42
N ASN A 34 12.20 3.65 4.24
CA ASN A 34 12.49 2.29 3.79
C ASN A 34 11.53 1.85 2.67
N LEU A 35 10.23 2.16 2.81
CA LEU A 35 9.24 1.83 1.78
C LEU A 35 9.35 2.79 0.59
N LEU A 36 9.55 4.09 0.84
CA LEU A 36 9.72 5.09 -0.24
C LEU A 36 10.89 4.75 -1.17
N ASN A 37 12.06 4.44 -0.61
CA ASN A 37 13.24 4.08 -1.41
C ASN A 37 13.03 2.77 -2.17
N LEU A 38 12.35 1.80 -1.56
CA LEU A 38 11.99 0.56 -2.25
C LEU A 38 11.06 0.83 -3.44
N LEU A 39 10.01 1.63 -3.24
CA LEU A 39 9.06 1.98 -4.30
C LEU A 39 9.74 2.76 -5.43
N GLN A 40 10.62 3.70 -5.10
CA GLN A 40 11.40 4.45 -6.10
C GLN A 40 12.22 3.49 -6.97
N GLN A 41 12.92 2.54 -6.34
CA GLN A 41 13.70 1.55 -7.08
C GLN A 41 12.80 0.69 -7.97
N GLU A 42 11.70 0.17 -7.44
CA GLU A 42 10.78 -0.68 -8.21
C GLU A 42 10.12 0.05 -9.38
N LEU A 43 9.78 1.34 -9.24
CA LEU A 43 9.29 2.18 -10.33
C LEU A 43 10.37 2.46 -11.38
N THR A 44 11.59 2.74 -10.95
CA THR A 44 12.74 2.94 -11.84
C THR A 44 13.05 1.67 -12.64
N ASP A 45 12.97 0.49 -12.00
CA ASP A 45 13.16 -0.81 -12.64
C ASP A 45 12.10 -1.11 -13.71
N LEU A 46 10.89 -0.54 -13.56
CA LEU A 46 9.82 -0.56 -14.57
C LEU A 46 10.05 0.47 -15.70
N GLY A 47 11.12 1.27 -15.63
CA GLY A 47 11.47 2.26 -16.65
C GLY A 47 10.75 3.60 -16.52
N LEU A 48 10.11 3.88 -15.36
CA LEU A 48 9.48 5.17 -15.11
C LEU A 48 10.51 6.19 -14.64
N GLU A 49 10.31 7.45 -15.00
CA GLU A 49 11.02 8.58 -14.39
C GLU A 49 10.42 8.83 -12.99
N THR A 50 11.28 8.89 -11.98
CA THR A 50 10.90 9.06 -10.57
C THR A 50 11.57 10.27 -9.94
N GLU A 51 10.87 10.97 -9.06
CA GLU A 51 11.38 12.05 -8.23
C GLU A 51 10.99 11.76 -6.77
N LEU A 52 11.97 11.67 -5.87
CA LEU A 52 11.76 11.57 -4.43
C LEU A 52 12.37 12.81 -3.79
N ASP A 53 11.55 13.63 -3.17
CA ASP A 53 12.01 14.87 -2.53
C ASP A 53 12.53 14.64 -1.10
N ASP A 54 13.14 15.68 -0.51
CA ASP A 54 13.68 15.65 0.84
C ASP A 54 12.59 15.52 1.94
N ASN A 55 11.30 15.69 1.60
CA ASN A 55 10.18 15.51 2.53
C ASN A 55 9.51 14.14 2.38
N GLY A 56 9.99 13.26 1.50
CA GLY A 56 9.47 11.90 1.33
C GLY A 56 8.30 11.79 0.35
N TYR A 57 8.09 12.77 -0.52
CA TYR A 57 7.11 12.69 -1.59
C TYR A 57 7.73 12.01 -2.81
N LEU A 58 7.22 10.82 -3.14
CA LEU A 58 7.65 10.06 -4.32
C LEU A 58 6.66 10.28 -5.46
N PHE A 59 7.12 10.87 -6.54
CA PHE A 59 6.38 11.03 -7.79
C PHE A 59 6.96 10.14 -8.89
N ALA A 60 6.10 9.64 -9.77
CA ALA A 60 6.51 8.98 -11.01
C ALA A 60 5.53 9.23 -12.14
N THR A 61 5.99 9.05 -13.38
CA THR A 61 5.16 9.21 -14.58
C THR A 61 5.27 8.00 -15.49
N LEU A 62 4.13 7.37 -15.78
CA LEU A 62 4.00 6.48 -16.92
C LEU A 62 3.54 7.32 -18.12
N ALA A 63 4.46 7.54 -19.07
CA ALA A 63 4.21 8.38 -20.24
C ALA A 63 3.13 7.80 -21.16
N SER A 64 2.36 8.66 -21.81
CA SER A 64 1.35 8.27 -22.77
C SER A 64 1.92 7.41 -23.90
N ASN A 65 1.12 6.44 -24.35
CA ASN A 65 1.44 5.59 -25.51
C ASN A 65 0.51 5.86 -26.72
N VAL A 66 -0.10 7.04 -26.75
CA VAL A 66 -0.90 7.57 -27.86
C VAL A 66 -0.45 8.99 -28.23
N GLU A 67 -0.71 9.37 -29.48
CA GLU A 67 -0.42 10.71 -30.01
C GLU A 67 -1.48 11.76 -29.64
N ALA A 68 -2.66 11.30 -29.18
CA ALA A 68 -3.75 12.21 -28.84
C ALA A 68 -3.45 12.96 -27.54
N ASP A 69 -3.74 14.25 -27.52
CA ASP A 69 -3.70 15.05 -26.31
C ASP A 69 -4.84 14.61 -25.38
N LEU A 70 -4.48 13.92 -24.29
CA LEU A 70 -5.40 13.35 -23.31
C LEU A 70 -5.13 13.96 -21.94
N PRO A 71 -6.18 14.13 -21.10
CA PRO A 71 -5.98 14.60 -19.73
C PRO A 71 -5.12 13.61 -18.94
N THR A 72 -4.17 14.15 -18.18
CA THR A 72 -3.38 13.37 -17.20
C THR A 72 -4.28 12.90 -16.05
N VAL A 73 -4.16 11.63 -15.68
CA VAL A 73 -4.81 11.06 -14.49
C VAL A 73 -3.76 10.77 -13.44
N SER A 74 -4.09 10.98 -12.17
CA SER A 74 -3.19 10.67 -11.05
C SER A 74 -3.80 9.60 -10.14
N PHE A 75 -2.96 8.66 -9.72
CA PHE A 75 -3.25 7.74 -8.63
C PHE A 75 -2.33 8.04 -7.45
N LEU A 76 -2.90 8.05 -6.25
CA LEU A 76 -2.19 8.40 -5.02
C LEU A 76 -2.46 7.34 -3.96
N ALA A 77 -1.45 7.06 -3.15
CA ALA A 77 -1.56 6.24 -1.95
C ALA A 77 -0.56 6.75 -0.90
N HIS A 78 -0.79 6.44 0.37
CA HIS A 78 0.15 6.82 1.44
C HIS A 78 1.02 5.63 1.88
N VAL A 79 2.22 5.92 2.41
CA VAL A 79 3.20 4.88 2.79
C VAL A 79 3.17 4.55 4.28
N ASP A 80 2.62 5.43 5.10
CA ASP A 80 2.63 5.26 6.55
C ASP A 80 1.53 4.33 7.03
N THR A 81 1.56 4.06 8.33
CA THR A 81 0.52 3.28 9.00
C THR A 81 0.16 3.98 10.30
N SER A 82 -1.10 3.86 10.71
CA SER A 82 -1.63 4.52 11.90
C SER A 82 -0.79 4.34 13.18
N PRO A 83 -0.61 5.40 14.00
CA PRO A 83 -0.02 5.30 15.33
C PRO A 83 -0.93 4.61 16.36
N ASP A 84 -2.19 4.32 16.04
CA ASP A 84 -3.21 3.83 16.99
C ASP A 84 -2.93 2.43 17.54
N PHE A 85 -2.14 1.62 16.83
CA PHE A 85 -1.78 0.28 17.26
C PHE A 85 -0.42 -0.14 16.69
N ASN A 86 0.25 -1.11 17.32
CA ASN A 86 1.59 -1.55 16.93
C ASN A 86 1.66 -1.89 15.42
N ALA A 87 2.63 -1.35 14.69
CA ALA A 87 2.88 -1.65 13.27
C ALA A 87 4.27 -2.27 13.03
N THR A 88 4.97 -2.67 14.09
CA THR A 88 6.26 -3.36 14.01
C THR A 88 6.05 -4.88 14.09
N ASN A 89 6.90 -5.63 13.39
CA ASN A 89 6.86 -7.10 13.32
C ASN A 89 5.51 -7.65 12.82
N VAL A 90 4.94 -7.00 11.81
CA VAL A 90 3.71 -7.46 11.15
C VAL A 90 3.92 -8.88 10.62
N ASN A 91 2.97 -9.75 10.92
CA ASN A 91 3.00 -11.16 10.54
C ASN A 91 1.69 -11.52 9.81
N PRO A 92 1.63 -11.28 8.49
CA PRO A 92 0.40 -11.49 7.72
C PRO A 92 0.10 -12.99 7.59
N GLN A 93 -1.17 -13.36 7.74
CA GLN A 93 -1.69 -14.72 7.58
C GLN A 93 -2.64 -14.77 6.39
N ILE A 94 -2.50 -15.80 5.56
CA ILE A 94 -3.37 -16.01 4.40
C ILE A 94 -4.41 -17.08 4.72
N ILE A 95 -5.68 -16.71 4.61
CA ILE A 95 -6.82 -17.62 4.72
C ILE A 95 -7.43 -17.76 3.32
N GLU A 96 -7.22 -18.89 2.68
CA GLU A 96 -7.86 -19.17 1.38
C GLU A 96 -9.28 -19.69 1.55
N ASN A 97 -10.16 -19.31 0.62
CA ASN A 97 -11.56 -19.75 0.58
C ASN A 97 -12.26 -19.58 1.94
N TYR A 98 -12.22 -18.37 2.49
CA TYR A 98 -12.78 -18.06 3.81
C TYR A 98 -14.21 -18.61 3.94
N ASP A 99 -14.43 -19.45 4.95
CA ASP A 99 -15.63 -20.27 5.08
C ASP A 99 -16.75 -19.62 5.91
N GLY A 100 -16.56 -18.36 6.31
CA GLY A 100 -17.50 -17.60 7.14
C GLY A 100 -17.36 -17.87 8.65
N ASN A 101 -16.51 -18.81 9.07
CA ASN A 101 -16.31 -19.10 10.47
C ASN A 101 -15.48 -18.03 11.18
N THR A 102 -15.48 -18.07 12.51
CA THR A 102 -14.62 -17.20 13.32
C THR A 102 -13.15 -17.63 13.16
N ILE A 103 -12.26 -16.66 12.93
CA ILE A 103 -10.83 -16.90 12.79
C ILE A 103 -10.10 -16.43 14.04
N LYS A 104 -9.38 -17.33 14.70
CA LYS A 104 -8.47 -16.96 15.79
C LYS A 104 -7.22 -16.29 15.22
N LEU A 105 -6.81 -15.17 15.79
CA LEU A 105 -5.64 -14.42 15.35
C LEU A 105 -4.39 -14.92 16.08
N GLY A 106 -3.58 -15.72 15.37
CA GLY A 106 -2.33 -16.29 15.89
C GLY A 106 -2.50 -17.03 17.22
N ASP A 107 -1.56 -16.80 18.13
CA ASP A 107 -1.59 -17.36 19.50
C ASP A 107 -2.30 -16.45 20.51
N THR A 108 -2.92 -15.35 20.05
CA THR A 108 -3.62 -14.40 20.91
C THR A 108 -5.00 -14.92 21.34
N THR A 109 -5.66 -14.18 22.23
CA THR A 109 -7.09 -14.40 22.55
C THR A 109 -8.03 -13.61 21.64
N ARG A 110 -7.51 -12.95 20.59
CA ARG A 110 -8.30 -12.14 19.67
C ARG A 110 -8.85 -13.00 18.55
N GLU A 111 -10.04 -12.63 18.08
CA GLU A 111 -10.76 -13.35 17.06
C GLU A 111 -11.38 -12.36 16.06
N LEU A 112 -11.43 -12.77 14.80
CA LEU A 112 -12.11 -12.09 13.72
C LEU A 112 -13.39 -12.87 13.41
N SER A 113 -14.55 -12.29 13.76
CA SER A 113 -15.85 -12.95 13.62
C SER A 113 -16.87 -12.07 12.91
N GLN A 114 -17.82 -12.70 12.21
CA GLN A 114 -18.91 -12.00 11.52
C GLN A 114 -19.89 -11.31 12.47
N ASP A 115 -19.93 -11.73 13.73
CA ASP A 115 -20.80 -11.11 14.75
C ASP A 115 -20.29 -9.72 15.13
N VAL A 116 -18.96 -9.56 15.21
CA VAL A 116 -18.31 -8.26 15.49
C VAL A 116 -18.15 -7.45 14.21
N PHE A 117 -17.81 -8.12 13.08
CA PHE A 117 -17.59 -7.49 11.78
C PHE A 117 -18.51 -8.09 10.71
N PRO A 118 -19.78 -7.67 10.63
CA PRO A 118 -20.76 -8.23 9.68
C PRO A 118 -20.36 -8.16 8.20
N GLY A 119 -19.44 -7.25 7.84
CA GLY A 119 -18.88 -7.15 6.49
C GLY A 119 -18.17 -8.43 6.03
N LEU A 120 -17.68 -9.27 6.96
CA LEU A 120 -17.03 -10.54 6.62
C LEU A 120 -17.93 -11.51 5.86
N LYS A 121 -19.26 -11.39 5.99
CA LYS A 121 -20.24 -12.18 5.21
C LYS A 121 -20.11 -11.94 3.70
N GLN A 122 -19.66 -10.75 3.31
CA GLN A 122 -19.56 -10.35 1.90
C GLN A 122 -18.32 -10.92 1.22
N VAL A 123 -17.38 -11.46 2.00
CA VAL A 123 -16.09 -11.98 1.52
C VAL A 123 -15.94 -13.47 1.80
N GLU A 124 -17.03 -14.18 2.06
CA GLU A 124 -17.05 -15.65 2.07
C GLU A 124 -16.60 -16.18 0.69
N GLY A 125 -15.75 -17.20 0.70
CA GLY A 125 -15.08 -17.75 -0.49
C GLY A 125 -13.89 -16.92 -0.98
N HIS A 126 -13.63 -15.72 -0.45
CA HIS A 126 -12.47 -14.93 -0.84
C HIS A 126 -11.19 -15.44 -0.15
N THR A 127 -10.04 -14.96 -0.62
CA THR A 127 -8.77 -15.05 0.11
C THR A 127 -8.62 -13.82 0.99
N LEU A 128 -8.42 -14.03 2.28
CA LEU A 128 -8.15 -12.97 3.24
C LEU A 128 -6.67 -12.93 3.58
N MET A 129 -6.11 -11.73 3.64
CA MET A 129 -4.87 -11.47 4.36
C MET A 129 -5.23 -10.80 5.68
N ILE A 130 -4.83 -11.39 6.80
CA ILE A 130 -5.16 -10.92 8.15
C ILE A 130 -3.89 -10.80 8.99
N THR A 131 -3.98 -10.13 10.14
CA THR A 131 -2.89 -10.07 11.14
C THR A 131 -2.84 -11.34 11.99
N ASP A 132 -1.76 -11.53 12.73
CA ASP A 132 -1.73 -12.48 13.86
C ASP A 132 -2.31 -11.92 15.18
N GLY A 133 -2.87 -10.71 15.15
CA GLY A 133 -3.51 -10.06 16.30
C GLY A 133 -2.57 -9.26 17.20
N THR A 134 -1.27 -9.21 16.90
CA THR A 134 -0.26 -8.47 17.68
C THR A 134 0.10 -7.09 17.10
N SER A 135 -0.35 -6.81 15.88
CA SER A 135 -0.08 -5.59 15.13
C SER A 135 -1.26 -5.22 14.21
N LEU A 136 -1.21 -4.02 13.62
CA LEU A 136 -1.96 -3.67 12.42
C LEU A 136 -1.46 -4.50 11.23
N LEU A 137 -2.32 -4.67 10.22
CA LEU A 137 -1.88 -5.25 8.96
C LEU A 137 -1.13 -4.22 8.10
N GLY A 138 -1.52 -2.95 8.17
CA GLY A 138 -1.06 -1.91 7.25
C GLY A 138 -1.63 -2.05 5.84
N ALA A 139 -2.80 -2.68 5.68
CA ALA A 139 -3.52 -2.69 4.41
C ALA A 139 -3.93 -1.26 4.01
N ASP A 140 -4.34 -0.47 4.99
CA ASP A 140 -4.38 0.99 4.90
C ASP A 140 -2.94 1.52 5.04
N ASP A 141 -2.31 2.06 4.00
CA ASP A 141 -2.74 2.10 2.57
C ASP A 141 -1.81 1.30 1.66
N LYS A 142 -1.06 0.34 2.21
CA LYS A 142 -0.14 -0.48 1.41
C LYS A 142 -0.86 -1.38 0.41
N ALA A 143 -2.15 -1.65 0.60
CA ALA A 143 -2.98 -2.30 -0.42
C ALA A 143 -3.15 -1.39 -1.64
N GLY A 144 -3.47 -0.10 -1.45
CA GLY A 144 -3.52 0.90 -2.52
C GLY A 144 -2.17 1.07 -3.22
N VAL A 145 -1.08 1.10 -2.46
CA VAL A 145 0.29 1.10 -3.03
C VAL A 145 0.53 -0.11 -3.94
N VAL A 146 0.16 -1.32 -3.50
CA VAL A 146 0.29 -2.54 -4.30
C VAL A 146 -0.55 -2.48 -5.57
N GLU A 147 -1.80 -2.03 -5.46
CA GLU A 147 -2.72 -1.92 -6.59
C GLU A 147 -2.18 -0.96 -7.66
N ILE A 148 -1.65 0.19 -7.24
CA ILE A 148 -1.00 1.14 -8.15
C ILE A 148 0.24 0.52 -8.80
N MET A 149 1.12 -0.11 -8.02
CA MET A 149 2.34 -0.73 -8.54
C MET A 149 2.05 -1.85 -9.54
N GLU A 150 1.05 -2.70 -9.28
CA GLU A 150 0.66 -3.76 -10.21
C GLU A 150 -0.06 -3.21 -11.44
N ALA A 151 -0.86 -2.15 -11.32
CA ALA A 151 -1.48 -1.48 -12.47
C ALA A 151 -0.43 -0.86 -13.40
N VAL A 152 0.56 -0.16 -12.85
CA VAL A 152 1.68 0.43 -13.61
C VAL A 152 2.47 -0.66 -14.31
N LYS A 153 2.87 -1.70 -13.57
CA LYS A 153 3.56 -2.86 -14.14
C LYS A 153 2.77 -3.47 -15.30
N TYR A 154 1.47 -3.70 -15.09
CA TYR A 154 0.60 -4.27 -16.12
C TYR A 154 0.54 -3.40 -17.37
N LEU A 155 0.35 -2.08 -17.24
CA LEU A 155 0.31 -1.18 -18.41
C LEU A 155 1.66 -1.10 -19.14
N THR A 156 2.78 -1.13 -18.41
CA THR A 156 4.12 -1.19 -19.01
C THR A 156 4.35 -2.50 -19.78
N GLU A 157 3.87 -3.63 -19.25
CA GLU A 157 3.98 -4.95 -19.89
C GLU A 157 2.98 -5.15 -21.06
N HIS A 158 1.95 -4.31 -21.14
CA HIS A 158 0.85 -4.40 -22.12
C HIS A 158 0.65 -3.09 -22.93
N PRO A 159 1.61 -2.71 -23.80
CA PRO A 159 1.57 -1.44 -24.57
C PRO A 159 0.45 -1.36 -25.62
N GLU A 160 -0.26 -2.46 -25.87
CA GLU A 160 -1.50 -2.48 -26.65
C GLU A 160 -2.65 -1.74 -25.97
N ILE A 161 -2.62 -1.63 -24.63
CA ILE A 161 -3.62 -0.88 -23.85
C ILE A 161 -3.29 0.59 -23.95
N LYS A 162 -4.19 1.36 -24.57
CA LYS A 162 -3.96 2.78 -24.81
C LYS A 162 -4.27 3.64 -23.60
N HIS A 163 -3.33 4.51 -23.24
CA HIS A 163 -3.46 5.43 -22.11
C HIS A 163 -2.77 6.78 -22.36
N GLY A 164 -3.28 7.82 -21.71
CA GLY A 164 -2.62 9.12 -21.58
C GLY A 164 -1.46 9.04 -20.57
N ASP A 165 -0.95 10.20 -20.17
CA ASP A 165 -0.01 10.28 -19.05
C ASP A 165 -0.71 9.86 -17.75
N ILE A 166 -0.05 8.99 -17.00
CA ILE A 166 -0.49 8.57 -15.67
C ILE A 166 0.57 9.02 -14.66
N ARG A 167 0.15 9.85 -13.71
CA ARG A 167 0.97 10.30 -12.58
C ARG A 167 0.72 9.41 -11.38
N ILE A 168 1.79 9.07 -10.69
CA ILE A 168 1.77 8.29 -9.45
C ILE A 168 2.36 9.17 -8.35
N ALA A 169 1.74 9.16 -7.18
CA ALA A 169 2.29 9.78 -5.98
C ALA A 169 2.17 8.85 -4.78
N PHE A 170 3.27 8.67 -4.06
CA PHE A 170 3.28 8.03 -2.75
C PHE A 170 3.69 9.05 -1.69
N THR A 171 2.82 9.26 -0.69
CA THR A 171 2.96 10.36 0.28
C THR A 171 3.26 9.85 1.70
N PRO A 172 4.04 10.57 2.51
CA PRO A 172 4.26 10.26 3.92
C PRO A 172 3.21 10.92 4.82
N ASP A 173 3.13 10.46 6.08
CA ASP A 173 2.41 11.12 7.18
C ASP A 173 0.92 11.44 6.94
N GLU A 174 0.19 10.61 6.19
CA GLU A 174 -1.26 10.78 5.99
C GLU A 174 -2.02 10.60 7.31
N GLU A 175 -1.66 9.58 8.08
CA GLU A 175 -2.37 9.16 9.30
C GLU A 175 -2.28 10.19 10.44
N ILE A 176 -1.34 11.13 10.34
CA ILE A 176 -1.20 12.26 11.27
C ILE A 176 -1.64 13.60 10.66
N GLY A 177 -2.36 13.56 9.53
CA GLY A 177 -2.94 14.71 8.84
C GLY A 177 -1.92 15.60 8.13
N LYS A 178 -0.71 15.10 7.86
CA LYS A 178 0.37 15.87 7.21
C LYS A 178 0.65 15.41 5.77
N GLY A 179 -0.13 14.45 5.26
CA GLY A 179 -0.04 13.88 3.92
C GLY A 179 0.22 14.88 2.79
N THR A 180 -0.41 16.05 2.80
CA THR A 180 -0.25 17.08 1.75
C THR A 180 0.36 18.38 2.26
N SER A 181 1.01 18.37 3.43
CA SER A 181 1.44 19.60 4.10
C SER A 181 2.66 20.30 3.46
N ARG A 182 3.36 19.61 2.54
CA ARG A 182 4.59 20.09 1.88
C ARG A 182 4.52 20.10 0.35
N ILE A 183 3.35 19.82 -0.25
CA ILE A 183 3.10 19.89 -1.70
C ILE A 183 2.49 21.25 -2.06
#